data_AF-A0A8H3J0N2-F1
#
_entry.id   AF-A0A8H3J0N2-F1
#
_cell.length_a   1.000
_cell.length_b   1.000
_cell.length_c   1.000
_cell.angle_alpha   90.00
_cell.angle_beta   90.00
_cell.angle_gamma   90.00
#
_symmetry.space_group_name_H-M   'P 1'
#
loop_
_entity.id
_entity.type
_entity.pdbx_description
1 polymer ?
#
loop_
_entity_poly.entity_id
_entity_poly.type
_entity_poly.pdbx_seq_one_letter_code
_entity_poly.pdbx_strand_id
1 'polypeptide(L)'
;MLTTYHELNGDIHVLYEEPSPLDFMRYVAKNRPLAVRGGCSKWLAVRKWNVDYLQKIMRDIPVKVAITPLGNADSAVKNPEDGLTYFAKPFESDEPFSTFLSDLQSVNTQTTAQLVKYSQAQNDNFRGEYLPLYQDVEADIRWASIALQKEPDAINLWIGNKHSTTALHRDNYENIYCQILGSKDFLLLAPVETACINEKFLPSAAYAADMSLNPDDPPAQVPYAVWDPDKPEENSTAFSSLSRPIRVKLDPGDMLYLPACW
;
A
#
# COMPACT_ATOMS: atom_id res chain seq x y z
N MET A 1 -33.36 3.86 -14.83
CA MET A 1 -33.16 2.48 -14.32
C MET A 1 -31.67 2.31 -14.17
N LEU A 2 -31.18 1.82 -13.04
CA LEU A 2 -29.74 1.57 -12.86
C LEU A 2 -29.37 0.31 -13.65
N THR A 3 -28.38 0.39 -14.55
CA THR A 3 -28.03 -0.73 -15.45
C THR A 3 -26.67 -1.36 -15.18
N THR A 4 -25.81 -0.69 -14.39
CA THR A 4 -24.47 -1.17 -14.07
C THR A 4 -24.17 -1.04 -12.57
N TYR A 5 -23.19 -1.80 -12.09
CA TYR A 5 -22.70 -1.68 -10.71
C TYR A 5 -22.18 -0.26 -10.40
N HIS A 6 -21.47 0.34 -11.35
CA HIS A 6 -20.83 1.65 -11.18
C HIS A 6 -21.82 2.82 -11.13
N GLU A 7 -23.02 2.70 -11.70
CA GLU A 7 -24.04 3.75 -11.55
C GLU A 7 -24.51 3.91 -10.09
N LEU A 8 -24.33 2.88 -9.26
CA LEU A 8 -24.65 2.93 -7.82
C LEU A 8 -23.41 3.08 -6.93
N ASN A 9 -22.26 2.57 -7.37
CA ASN A 9 -21.05 2.41 -6.57
C ASN A 9 -19.78 3.00 -7.21
N GLY A 10 -19.91 3.85 -8.23
CA GLY A 10 -18.78 4.35 -9.02
C GLY A 10 -17.92 5.41 -8.33
N ASP A 11 -18.43 6.04 -7.27
CA ASP A 11 -17.70 7.04 -6.49
C ASP A 11 -17.43 6.58 -5.06
N ILE A 12 -16.28 7.00 -4.53
CA ILE A 12 -15.97 6.87 -3.11
C ILE A 12 -16.79 7.88 -2.30
N HIS A 13 -17.32 7.43 -1.16
CA HIS A 13 -17.97 8.35 -0.23
C HIS A 13 -16.92 9.07 0.61
N VAL A 14 -17.06 10.39 0.72
CA VAL A 14 -16.16 11.24 1.50
C VAL A 14 -16.90 11.78 2.71
N LEU A 15 -16.39 11.50 3.90
CA LEU A 15 -16.84 12.05 5.18
C LEU A 15 -15.88 13.15 5.62
N TYR A 16 -16.38 14.12 6.37
CA TYR A 16 -15.59 15.21 6.98
C TYR A 16 -15.55 15.13 8.51
N GLU A 17 -16.08 14.03 9.04
CA GLU A 17 -16.08 13.66 10.46
C GLU A 17 -16.04 12.13 10.56
N GLU A 18 -15.55 11.62 11.69
CA GLU A 18 -15.52 10.18 11.95
C GLU A 18 -16.94 9.60 11.96
N PRO A 19 -17.19 8.48 11.28
CA PRO A 19 -18.50 7.84 11.30
C PRO A 19 -18.78 7.26 12.69
N SER A 20 -20.07 7.16 13.05
CA SER A 20 -20.47 6.29 14.16
C SER A 20 -20.16 4.82 13.82
N PRO A 21 -19.94 3.94 14.82
CA PRO A 21 -19.77 2.50 14.55
C PRO A 21 -20.90 1.90 13.71
N LEU A 22 -22.15 2.33 13.94
CA LEU A 22 -23.30 1.86 13.17
C LEU A 22 -23.26 2.33 11.72
N ASP A 23 -22.87 3.58 11.48
CA ASP A 23 -22.73 4.10 10.12
C ASP A 23 -21.59 3.42 9.40
N PHE A 24 -20.45 3.21 10.06
CA PHE A 24 -19.33 2.47 9.49
C PHE A 24 -19.73 1.03 9.11
N MET A 25 -20.49 0.32 9.96
CA MET A 25 -20.98 -1.03 9.63
C MET A 25 -21.82 -1.08 8.35
N ARG A 26 -22.48 0.01 7.95
CA ARG A 26 -23.21 0.06 6.68
C ARG A 26 -22.27 0.04 5.47
N TYR A 27 -21.07 0.59 5.60
CA TYR A 27 -20.04 0.53 4.57
C TYR A 27 -19.40 -0.86 4.50
N VAL A 28 -19.09 -1.45 5.65
CA VAL A 28 -18.61 -2.84 5.76
C VAL A 28 -19.61 -3.80 5.12
N ALA A 29 -20.89 -3.72 5.51
CA ALA A 29 -21.95 -4.61 4.99
C ALA A 29 -22.19 -4.47 3.48
N LYS A 30 -21.88 -3.29 2.90
CA LYS A 30 -21.97 -3.05 1.46
C LYS A 30 -20.65 -3.29 0.73
N ASN A 31 -19.57 -3.60 1.46
CA ASN A 31 -18.22 -3.71 0.98
C ASN A 31 -17.84 -2.49 0.11
N ARG A 32 -17.99 -1.28 0.68
CA ARG A 32 -17.72 -0.01 -0.03
C ARG A 32 -16.63 0.80 0.67
N PRO A 33 -15.62 1.29 -0.07
CA PRO A 33 -14.61 2.17 0.50
C PRO A 33 -15.22 3.51 0.88
N LEU A 34 -14.60 4.16 1.87
CA LEU A 34 -14.89 5.54 2.23
C LEU A 34 -13.61 6.26 2.63
N ALA A 35 -13.54 7.56 2.37
CA ALA A 35 -12.48 8.42 2.88
C ALA A 35 -13.02 9.32 3.99
N VAL A 36 -12.27 9.49 5.08
CA VAL A 36 -12.57 10.44 6.16
C VAL A 36 -11.53 11.55 6.12
N ARG A 37 -11.94 12.74 5.67
CA ARG A 37 -11.05 13.90 5.60
C ARG A 37 -10.70 14.40 6.98
N GLY A 38 -9.42 14.52 7.27
CA GLY A 38 -8.92 14.92 8.57
C GLY A 38 -9.24 13.95 9.72
N GLY A 39 -9.60 12.69 9.44
CA GLY A 39 -9.95 11.68 10.45
C GLY A 39 -8.86 11.48 11.52
N CYS A 40 -7.58 11.48 11.15
CA CYS A 40 -6.45 11.39 12.10
C CYS A 40 -5.74 12.72 12.33
N SER A 41 -6.29 13.86 11.89
CA SER A 41 -5.66 15.19 11.99
C SER A 41 -5.30 15.64 13.41
N LYS A 42 -5.93 15.02 14.43
CA LYS A 42 -5.66 15.30 15.84
C LYS A 42 -4.52 14.49 16.43
N TRP A 43 -4.08 13.42 15.76
CA TRP A 43 -2.99 12.57 16.26
C TRP A 43 -1.70 13.35 16.43
N LEU A 44 -0.92 13.00 17.45
CA LEU A 44 0.39 13.62 17.67
C LEU A 44 1.29 13.40 16.46
N ALA A 45 1.22 12.22 15.84
CA ALA A 45 1.98 11.88 14.65
C ALA A 45 1.78 12.91 13.52
N VAL A 46 0.53 13.23 13.18
CA VAL A 46 0.22 14.20 12.11
C VAL A 46 0.71 15.61 12.43
N ARG A 47 0.69 16.00 13.71
CA ARG A 47 1.06 17.35 14.16
C ARG A 47 2.55 17.55 14.39
N LYS A 48 3.28 16.48 14.70
CA LYS A 48 4.64 16.52 15.24
C LYS A 48 5.67 15.90 14.32
N TRP A 49 5.30 14.85 13.58
CA TRP A 49 6.27 14.14 12.77
C TRP A 49 6.78 15.04 11.66
N ASN A 50 8.09 15.01 11.51
CA ASN A 50 8.84 15.53 10.39
C ASN A 50 10.15 14.74 10.35
N VAL A 51 10.97 14.96 9.32
CA VAL A 51 12.22 14.20 9.16
C VAL A 51 13.09 14.29 10.42
N ASP A 52 13.33 15.50 10.94
CA ASP A 52 14.19 15.72 12.11
C ASP A 52 13.67 14.98 13.34
N TYR A 53 12.36 15.01 13.56
CA TYR A 53 11.72 14.29 14.66
C TYR A 53 11.88 12.78 14.53
N LEU A 54 11.59 12.23 13.34
CA LEU A 54 11.71 10.80 13.08
C LEU A 54 13.15 10.33 13.26
N GLN A 55 14.13 11.06 12.70
CA GLN A 55 15.56 10.78 12.88
C GLN A 55 15.97 10.81 14.36
N LYS A 56 15.51 11.82 15.11
CA LYS A 56 15.86 11.97 16.53
C LYS A 56 15.33 10.85 17.41
N ILE A 57 14.11 10.38 17.13
CA ILE A 57 13.44 9.32 17.90
C ILE A 57 13.98 7.95 17.53
N MET A 58 14.06 7.63 16.24
CA MET A 58 14.43 6.30 15.76
C MET A 58 15.95 6.08 15.68
N ARG A 59 16.72 7.12 15.37
CA ARG A 59 18.20 7.07 15.26
C ARG A 59 18.67 5.85 14.47
N ASP A 60 19.44 4.96 15.11
CA ASP A 60 20.06 3.78 14.49
C ASP A 60 19.28 2.49 14.78
N ILE A 61 18.02 2.59 15.22
CA ILE A 61 17.15 1.42 15.33
C ILE A 61 17.05 0.77 13.94
N PRO A 62 17.36 -0.53 13.82
CA PRO A 62 17.28 -1.22 12.54
C PRO A 62 15.82 -1.38 12.13
N VAL A 63 15.55 -1.12 10.85
CA VAL A 63 14.23 -1.32 10.23
C VAL A 63 14.37 -2.15 8.96
N LYS A 64 13.35 -2.94 8.67
CA LYS A 64 13.30 -3.75 7.45
C LYS A 64 12.99 -2.85 6.25
N VAL A 65 13.89 -2.88 5.28
CA VAL A 65 13.82 -2.08 4.05
C VAL A 65 13.76 -3.01 2.84
N ALA A 66 12.72 -2.84 2.04
CA ALA A 66 12.62 -3.44 0.70
C ALA A 66 13.37 -2.57 -0.30
N ILE A 67 14.21 -3.20 -1.11
CA ILE A 67 15.09 -2.55 -2.08
C ILE A 67 14.81 -3.14 -3.46
N THR A 68 14.58 -2.27 -4.43
CA THR A 68 14.31 -2.66 -5.83
C THR A 68 14.98 -1.70 -6.81
N PRO A 69 15.23 -2.13 -8.06
CA PRO A 69 15.79 -1.24 -9.07
C PRO A 69 14.86 -0.10 -9.49
N LEU A 70 13.55 -0.34 -9.56
CA LEU A 70 12.56 0.59 -10.13
C LEU A 70 11.44 0.99 -9.16
N GLY A 71 11.49 0.53 -7.90
CA GLY A 71 10.47 0.86 -6.89
C GLY A 71 9.21 0.03 -6.93
N ASN A 72 9.22 -1.04 -7.72
CA ASN A 72 8.11 -1.95 -7.97
C ASN A 72 8.32 -3.27 -7.22
N ALA A 73 8.25 -3.23 -5.89
CA ALA A 73 8.29 -4.45 -5.09
C ALA A 73 7.05 -5.31 -5.37
N ASP A 74 7.19 -6.63 -5.27
CA ASP A 74 6.09 -7.59 -5.40
C ASP A 74 5.28 -7.38 -6.68
N SER A 75 6.00 -7.17 -7.78
CA SER A 75 5.45 -6.77 -9.08
C SER A 75 5.91 -7.68 -10.21
N ALA A 76 5.17 -7.69 -11.32
CA ALA A 76 5.57 -8.38 -12.54
C ALA A 76 6.83 -7.73 -13.16
N VAL A 77 7.89 -8.50 -13.34
CA VAL A 77 9.15 -8.06 -13.96
C VAL A 77 9.56 -9.04 -15.06
N LYS A 78 9.85 -8.51 -16.25
CA LYS A 78 10.41 -9.31 -17.34
C LYS A 78 11.92 -9.47 -17.15
N ASN A 79 12.40 -10.70 -17.00
CA ASN A 79 13.82 -10.99 -16.96
C ASN A 79 14.40 -10.93 -18.38
N PRO A 80 15.42 -10.08 -18.64
CA PRO A 80 16.04 -10.00 -19.96
C PRO A 80 16.85 -11.25 -20.33
N GLU A 81 17.31 -12.04 -19.36
CA GLU A 81 18.21 -13.17 -19.62
C GLU A 81 17.47 -14.38 -20.23
N ASP A 82 16.27 -14.69 -19.75
CA ASP A 82 15.44 -15.80 -20.22
C ASP A 82 14.16 -15.35 -20.96
N GLY A 83 13.81 -14.06 -20.89
CA GLY A 83 12.62 -13.48 -21.51
C GLY A 83 11.30 -13.73 -20.78
N LEU A 84 11.31 -14.43 -19.65
CA LEU A 84 10.12 -14.75 -18.85
C LEU A 84 9.70 -13.56 -17.97
N THR A 85 8.44 -13.54 -17.58
CA THR A 85 7.91 -12.56 -16.61
C THR A 85 7.73 -13.25 -15.27
N TYR A 86 8.38 -12.72 -14.24
CA TYR A 86 8.35 -13.21 -12.87
C TYR A 86 7.52 -12.29 -11.98
N PHE A 87 6.95 -12.85 -10.93
CA PHE A 87 6.58 -12.09 -9.74
C PHE A 87 7.86 -11.84 -8.93
N ALA A 88 8.36 -10.60 -8.93
CA ALA A 88 9.62 -10.23 -8.34
C ALA A 88 9.43 -9.66 -6.93
N LYS A 89 9.88 -10.41 -5.92
CA LYS A 89 10.00 -9.95 -4.54
C LYS A 89 11.21 -9.02 -4.39
N PRO A 90 11.14 -7.99 -3.52
CA PRO A 90 12.27 -7.10 -3.29
C PRO A 90 13.44 -7.83 -2.64
N PHE A 91 14.63 -7.24 -2.72
CA PHE A 91 15.71 -7.58 -1.79
C PHE A 91 15.39 -6.92 -0.45
N GLU A 92 15.39 -7.68 0.64
CA GLU A 92 15.17 -7.13 1.98
C GLU A 92 16.48 -7.04 2.75
N SER A 93 16.66 -5.93 3.47
CA SER A 93 17.76 -5.78 4.42
C SER A 93 17.34 -4.99 5.64
N ASP A 94 17.99 -5.26 6.77
CA ASP A 94 17.85 -4.45 7.98
C ASP A 94 18.83 -3.28 7.92
N GLU A 95 18.33 -2.05 7.96
CA GLU A 95 19.15 -0.84 7.88
C GLU A 95 18.91 0.07 9.09
N PRO A 96 19.93 0.81 9.59
CA PRO A 96 19.70 1.87 10.54
C PRO A 96 18.70 2.90 9.98
N PHE A 97 17.66 3.23 10.75
CA PHE A 97 16.60 4.14 10.30
C PHE A 97 17.15 5.51 9.82
N SER A 98 18.17 6.03 10.48
CA SER A 98 18.88 7.26 10.13
C SER A 98 19.44 7.23 8.71
N THR A 99 20.11 6.13 8.33
CA THR A 99 20.66 5.89 6.99
C THR A 99 19.53 5.76 5.97
N PHE A 100 18.55 4.89 6.24
CA PHE A 100 17.40 4.69 5.37
C PHE A 100 16.66 6.00 5.04
N LEU A 101 16.38 6.81 6.06
CA LEU A 101 15.68 8.08 5.88
C LEU A 101 16.53 9.12 5.14
N SER A 102 17.84 9.14 5.38
CA SER A 102 18.77 10.00 4.62
C SER A 102 18.81 9.62 3.14
N ASP A 103 18.82 8.32 2.86
CA ASP A 103 18.80 7.80 1.49
C ASP A 103 17.52 8.22 0.77
N LEU A 104 16.35 8.09 1.42
CA LEU A 104 15.07 8.52 0.85
C LEU A 104 15.05 10.00 0.46
N GLN A 105 15.72 10.87 1.23
CA GLN A 105 15.82 12.30 0.93
C GLN A 105 16.79 12.60 -0.22
N SER A 106 17.89 11.84 -0.30
CA SER A 106 18.99 12.05 -1.25
C SER A 106 18.58 11.85 -2.71
N VAL A 107 17.57 11.00 -2.97
CA VAL A 107 17.07 10.65 -4.32
C VAL A 107 16.65 11.89 -5.13
N ASN A 108 16.25 12.99 -4.49
CA ASN A 108 15.86 14.22 -5.19
C ASN A 108 17.05 15.07 -5.69
N THR A 109 18.29 14.71 -5.33
CA THR A 109 19.48 15.55 -5.57
C THR A 109 20.55 14.90 -6.43
N GLN A 110 20.43 13.61 -6.73
CA GLN A 110 21.46 12.85 -7.45
C GLN A 110 21.02 12.50 -8.88
N THR A 111 21.98 12.48 -9.81
CA THR A 111 21.78 12.26 -11.25
C THR A 111 21.96 10.81 -11.69
N THR A 112 22.37 9.90 -10.80
CA THR A 112 22.58 8.48 -11.10
C THR A 112 21.37 7.64 -10.72
N ALA A 113 21.16 6.53 -11.43
CA ALA A 113 20.13 5.55 -11.08
C ALA A 113 20.40 5.00 -9.66
N GLN A 114 19.52 5.32 -8.71
CA GLN A 114 19.61 4.86 -7.33
C GLN A 114 18.54 3.80 -7.10
N LEU A 115 18.90 2.76 -6.34
CA LEU A 115 17.93 1.76 -5.90
C LEU A 115 16.82 2.43 -5.09
N VAL A 116 15.59 1.99 -5.31
CA VAL A 116 14.43 2.51 -4.59
C VAL A 116 14.26 1.71 -3.31
N LYS A 117 14.26 2.42 -2.19
CA LYS A 117 14.03 1.88 -0.85
C LYS A 117 12.60 2.15 -0.40
N TYR A 118 12.00 1.20 0.28
CA TYR A 118 10.65 1.32 0.84
C TYR A 118 10.54 0.46 2.10
N SER A 119 10.16 1.04 3.25
CA SER A 119 9.77 0.23 4.40
C SER A 119 8.28 -0.10 4.27
N GLN A 120 8.01 -1.38 4.04
CA GLN A 120 6.68 -1.87 3.67
C GLN A 120 6.29 -3.20 4.33
N ALA A 121 7.02 -3.62 5.36
CA ALA A 121 6.72 -4.87 6.05
C ALA A 121 5.29 -4.83 6.63
N GLN A 122 4.52 -5.90 6.40
CA GLN A 122 3.10 -5.99 6.77
C GLN A 122 2.87 -7.00 7.90
N ASN A 123 3.79 -7.05 8.85
CA ASN A 123 3.91 -8.06 9.90
C ASN A 123 3.78 -7.46 11.30
N ASP A 124 2.91 -6.45 11.46
CA ASP A 124 2.75 -5.69 12.69
C ASP A 124 3.99 -4.86 13.06
N ASN A 125 4.69 -4.35 12.05
CA ASN A 125 6.00 -3.73 12.22
C ASN A 125 5.96 -2.47 13.12
N PHE A 126 4.81 -1.79 13.27
CA PHE A 126 4.75 -0.57 14.05
C PHE A 126 4.89 -0.87 15.55
N ARG A 127 4.25 -1.93 16.03
CA ARG A 127 4.36 -2.38 17.44
C ARG A 127 5.69 -3.08 17.74
N GLY A 128 6.47 -3.41 16.70
CA GLY A 128 7.82 -3.98 16.81
C GLY A 128 8.91 -2.94 16.51
N GLU A 129 9.32 -2.87 15.23
CA GLU A 129 10.44 -2.08 14.72
C GLU A 129 10.34 -0.58 15.05
N TYR A 130 9.12 -0.04 15.11
CA TYR A 130 8.86 1.39 15.28
C TYR A 130 8.24 1.77 16.64
N LEU A 131 8.38 0.91 17.65
CA LEU A 131 7.76 1.08 18.97
C LEU A 131 7.96 2.48 19.60
N PRO A 132 9.12 3.16 19.50
CA PRO A 132 9.29 4.51 20.05
C PRO A 132 8.36 5.58 19.46
N LEU A 133 7.89 5.38 18.23
CA LEU A 133 6.96 6.25 17.52
C LEU A 133 5.49 5.90 17.81
N TYR A 134 5.20 4.68 18.27
CA TYR A 134 3.84 4.17 18.48
C TYR A 134 3.01 5.02 19.45
N GLN A 135 3.66 5.66 20.43
CA GLN A 135 2.99 6.55 21.38
C GLN A 135 2.37 7.82 20.75
N ASP A 136 2.76 8.16 19.51
CA ASP A 136 2.25 9.35 18.81
C ASP A 136 0.97 9.07 18.01
N VAL A 137 0.50 7.82 17.98
CA VAL A 137 -0.75 7.39 17.30
C VAL A 137 -1.73 6.75 18.28
N GLU A 138 -2.98 6.59 17.86
CA GLU A 138 -3.97 5.82 18.62
C GLU A 138 -3.71 4.31 18.46
N ALA A 139 -4.04 3.53 19.49
CA ALA A 139 -3.82 2.08 19.49
C ALA A 139 -4.77 1.31 18.56
N ASP A 140 -5.93 1.89 18.25
CA ASP A 140 -6.93 1.36 17.35
C ASP A 140 -7.72 2.49 16.69
N ILE A 141 -8.58 2.15 15.73
CA ILE A 141 -9.57 3.07 15.18
C ILE A 141 -10.91 2.76 15.85
N ARG A 142 -11.21 3.47 16.95
CA ARG A 142 -12.32 3.14 17.87
C ARG A 142 -13.65 2.86 17.18
N TRP A 143 -14.05 3.68 16.21
CA TRP A 143 -15.32 3.48 15.51
C TRP A 143 -15.34 2.17 14.71
N ALA A 144 -14.21 1.73 14.18
CA ALA A 144 -14.08 0.47 13.46
C ALA A 144 -14.01 -0.72 14.41
N SER A 145 -13.23 -0.63 15.48
CA SER A 145 -13.09 -1.73 16.44
C SER A 145 -14.40 -2.02 17.19
N ILE A 146 -15.19 -0.99 17.51
CA ILE A 146 -16.53 -1.16 18.09
C ILE A 146 -17.48 -1.82 17.08
N ALA A 147 -17.46 -1.35 15.83
CA ALA A 147 -18.30 -1.84 14.75
C ALA A 147 -18.05 -3.32 14.44
N LEU A 148 -16.78 -3.69 14.25
CA LEU A 148 -16.34 -5.04 13.89
C LEU A 148 -16.23 -5.98 15.10
N GLN A 149 -16.34 -5.44 16.32
CA GLN A 149 -16.08 -6.14 17.58
C GLN A 149 -14.72 -6.85 17.59
N LYS A 150 -13.71 -6.20 17.02
CA LYS A 150 -12.38 -6.78 16.85
C LYS A 150 -11.30 -5.70 16.96
N GLU A 151 -10.19 -6.06 17.58
CA GLU A 151 -8.95 -5.28 17.54
C GLU A 151 -8.19 -5.55 16.23
N PRO A 152 -7.33 -4.62 15.77
CA PRO A 152 -6.52 -4.85 14.58
C PRO A 152 -5.56 -6.03 14.78
N ASP A 153 -5.53 -6.96 13.81
CA ASP A 153 -4.57 -8.07 13.82
C ASP A 153 -3.13 -7.55 13.71
N ALA A 154 -2.93 -6.49 12.91
CA ALA A 154 -1.64 -5.83 12.71
C ALA A 154 -1.80 -4.31 12.56
N ILE A 155 -0.79 -3.57 13.00
CA ILE A 155 -0.62 -2.14 12.78
C ILE A 155 0.74 -1.95 12.11
N ASN A 156 0.73 -1.45 10.87
CA ASN A 156 1.94 -1.29 10.09
C ASN A 156 2.25 0.20 9.86
N LEU A 157 3.54 0.51 9.75
CA LEU A 157 4.05 1.80 9.31
C LEU A 157 4.72 1.64 7.96
N TRP A 158 4.33 2.50 7.01
CA TRP A 158 4.89 2.55 5.67
C TRP A 158 5.66 3.86 5.47
N ILE A 159 6.89 3.76 4.98
CA ILE A 159 7.75 4.92 4.70
C ILE A 159 8.45 4.68 3.37
N GLY A 160 8.17 5.52 2.37
CA GLY A 160 8.77 5.45 1.05
C GLY A 160 8.83 6.82 0.39
N ASN A 161 9.16 6.87 -0.90
CA ASN A 161 9.15 8.10 -1.68
C ASN A 161 8.31 7.93 -2.96
N LYS A 162 8.29 8.97 -3.81
CA LYS A 162 7.50 9.00 -5.06
C LYS A 162 7.88 7.92 -6.08
N HIS A 163 9.00 7.21 -5.89
CA HIS A 163 9.44 6.14 -6.77
C HIS A 163 8.93 4.78 -6.30
N SER A 164 8.43 4.65 -5.07
CA SER A 164 7.86 3.41 -4.54
C SER A 164 6.40 3.25 -4.99
N THR A 165 6.12 2.19 -5.74
CA THR A 165 4.78 1.84 -6.22
C THR A 165 4.42 0.45 -5.73
N THR A 166 3.23 0.30 -5.17
CA THR A 166 2.64 -1.00 -4.85
C THR A 166 1.76 -1.43 -6.02
N ALA A 167 1.98 -2.63 -6.55
CA ALA A 167 1.19 -3.17 -7.65
C ALA A 167 -0.29 -3.36 -7.28
N LEU A 168 -1.15 -3.49 -8.30
CA LEU A 168 -2.54 -3.88 -8.11
C LEU A 168 -2.59 -5.27 -7.47
N HIS A 169 -3.23 -5.35 -6.31
CA HIS A 169 -3.43 -6.57 -5.54
C HIS A 169 -4.72 -6.42 -4.72
N ARG A 170 -5.03 -7.43 -3.91
CA ARG A 170 -6.15 -7.40 -2.96
C ARG A 170 -5.74 -8.06 -1.65
N ASP A 171 -6.34 -7.61 -0.56
CA ASP A 171 -6.16 -8.19 0.77
C ASP A 171 -7.46 -8.81 1.28
N ASN A 172 -7.34 -9.75 2.21
CA ASN A 172 -8.47 -10.33 2.93
C ASN A 172 -8.77 -9.62 4.27
N TYR A 173 -8.32 -8.36 4.41
CA TYR A 173 -8.44 -7.56 5.63
C TYR A 173 -9.34 -6.33 5.43
N GLU A 174 -10.00 -5.90 6.50
CA GLU A 174 -10.67 -4.60 6.56
C GLU A 174 -9.60 -3.54 6.89
N ASN A 175 -9.02 -2.91 5.87
CA ASN A 175 -7.90 -2.00 6.01
C ASN A 175 -8.38 -0.57 6.31
N ILE A 176 -7.75 0.10 7.28
CA ILE A 176 -7.90 1.54 7.49
C ILE A 176 -6.53 2.20 7.34
N TYR A 177 -6.32 2.85 6.20
CA TYR A 177 -5.08 3.54 5.88
C TYR A 177 -5.11 4.97 6.43
N CYS A 178 -4.10 5.38 7.17
CA CYS A 178 -4.00 6.71 7.77
C CYS A 178 -2.79 7.46 7.18
N GLN A 179 -3.03 8.59 6.53
CA GLN A 179 -1.94 9.37 5.92
C GLN A 179 -1.36 10.36 6.93
N ILE A 180 -0.10 10.16 7.33
CA ILE A 180 0.54 11.01 8.35
C ILE A 180 1.35 12.16 7.75
N LEU A 181 2.23 11.87 6.78
CA LEU A 181 3.10 12.87 6.13
C LEU A 181 3.14 12.68 4.61
N GLY A 182 3.12 13.79 3.86
CA GLY A 182 3.04 13.73 2.39
C GLY A 182 1.65 13.31 1.92
N SER A 183 1.57 12.69 0.74
CA SER A 183 0.31 12.21 0.17
C SER A 183 0.44 10.79 -0.39
N LYS A 184 -0.67 10.08 -0.44
CA LYS A 184 -0.77 8.75 -1.08
C LYS A 184 -1.91 8.76 -2.10
N ASP A 185 -1.59 8.35 -3.32
CA ASP A 185 -2.56 8.16 -4.39
C ASP A 185 -2.91 6.67 -4.48
N PHE A 186 -4.21 6.37 -4.37
CA PHE A 186 -4.78 5.04 -4.53
C PHE A 186 -5.56 4.98 -5.84
N LEU A 187 -5.44 3.85 -6.52
CA LEU A 187 -6.38 3.38 -7.52
C LEU A 187 -7.05 2.13 -6.96
N LEU A 188 -8.37 2.12 -6.90
CA LEU A 188 -9.17 1.03 -6.36
C LEU A 188 -10.05 0.45 -7.46
N LEU A 189 -10.17 -0.88 -7.49
CA LEU A 189 -11.13 -1.60 -8.32
C LEU A 189 -12.12 -2.32 -7.40
N ALA A 190 -13.41 -2.29 -7.74
CA ALA A 190 -14.37 -3.08 -6.97
C ALA A 190 -14.10 -4.58 -7.20
N PRO A 191 -14.36 -5.48 -6.23
CA PRO A 191 -14.11 -6.91 -6.39
C PRO A 191 -14.80 -7.53 -7.62
N VAL A 192 -15.97 -6.98 -8.01
CA VAL A 192 -16.71 -7.37 -9.22
C VAL A 192 -15.90 -7.16 -10.51
N GLU A 193 -14.89 -6.29 -10.49
CA GLU A 193 -13.99 -6.01 -11.61
C GLU A 193 -12.84 -7.03 -11.73
N THR A 194 -12.83 -8.11 -10.94
CA THR A 194 -11.82 -9.20 -11.06
C THR A 194 -11.71 -9.74 -12.49
N ALA A 195 -12.79 -9.74 -13.27
CA ALA A 195 -12.75 -10.15 -14.68
C ALA A 195 -11.92 -9.21 -15.59
N CYS A 196 -11.59 -8.01 -15.13
CA CYS A 196 -10.85 -6.98 -15.86
C CYS A 196 -9.33 -7.10 -15.69
N ILE A 197 -8.85 -7.70 -14.58
CA ILE A 197 -7.45 -7.58 -14.14
C ILE A 197 -6.49 -8.59 -14.77
N ASN A 198 -7.01 -9.49 -15.61
CA ASN A 198 -6.25 -10.54 -16.29
C ASN A 198 -5.31 -11.31 -15.33
N GLU A 199 -5.86 -11.89 -14.26
CA GLU A 199 -5.04 -12.63 -13.29
C GLU A 199 -4.33 -13.83 -13.94
N LYS A 200 -3.02 -13.96 -13.68
CA LYS A 200 -2.19 -15.07 -14.15
C LYS A 200 -1.27 -15.57 -13.05
N PHE A 201 -0.92 -16.85 -13.10
CA PHE A 201 0.13 -17.42 -12.26
C PHE A 201 1.50 -17.08 -12.87
N LEU A 202 2.28 -16.27 -12.16
CA LEU A 202 3.65 -15.94 -12.53
C LEU A 202 4.63 -16.79 -11.72
N PRO A 203 5.74 -17.28 -12.32
CA PRO A 203 6.83 -17.86 -11.55
C PRO A 203 7.39 -16.80 -10.58
N SER A 204 7.71 -17.23 -9.36
CA SER A 204 8.21 -16.35 -8.30
C SER A 204 9.74 -16.25 -8.32
N ALA A 205 10.25 -15.05 -8.05
CA ALA A 205 11.67 -14.77 -7.94
C ALA A 205 11.91 -13.67 -6.89
N ALA A 206 13.14 -13.52 -6.41
CA ALA A 206 13.55 -12.46 -5.51
C ALA A 206 14.81 -11.75 -6.01
N TYR A 207 14.88 -10.43 -5.81
CA TYR A 207 16.13 -9.71 -6.01
C TYR A 207 17.17 -10.10 -4.96
N ALA A 208 18.40 -10.34 -5.39
CA ALA A 208 19.56 -10.43 -4.51
C ALA A 208 20.20 -9.05 -4.28
N ALA A 209 21.21 -8.96 -3.42
CA ALA A 209 21.88 -7.71 -3.07
C ALA A 209 22.51 -6.98 -4.27
N ASP A 210 22.92 -7.70 -5.30
CA ASP A 210 23.44 -7.16 -6.57
C ASP A 210 22.32 -6.81 -7.58
N MET A 211 21.06 -6.95 -7.17
CA MET A 211 19.85 -6.77 -7.98
C MET A 211 19.70 -7.77 -9.13
N SER A 212 20.43 -8.89 -9.11
CA SER A 212 20.08 -10.06 -9.93
C SER A 212 18.73 -10.64 -9.48
N LEU A 213 17.90 -11.07 -10.42
CA LEU A 213 16.60 -11.66 -10.13
C LEU A 213 16.73 -13.19 -10.12
N ASN A 214 16.61 -13.78 -8.94
CA ASN A 214 16.81 -15.22 -8.73
C ASN A 214 15.45 -15.92 -8.57
N PRO A 215 15.09 -16.85 -9.47
CA PRO A 215 13.89 -17.67 -9.31
C PRO A 215 13.90 -18.43 -7.98
N ASP A 216 12.72 -18.64 -7.41
CA ASP A 216 12.58 -19.42 -6.18
C ASP A 216 12.99 -20.89 -6.40
N ASP A 217 13.68 -21.46 -5.41
CA ASP A 217 14.00 -22.89 -5.33
C ASP A 217 13.51 -23.44 -3.98
N PRO A 218 12.49 -24.33 -3.96
CA PRO A 218 11.80 -24.92 -5.11
C PRO A 218 10.94 -23.90 -5.90
N PRO A 219 10.70 -24.12 -7.21
CA PRO A 219 9.89 -23.22 -8.03
C PRO A 219 8.48 -23.03 -7.46
N ALA A 220 8.09 -21.77 -7.30
CA ALA A 220 6.76 -21.36 -6.84
C ALA A 220 6.07 -20.49 -7.88
N GLN A 221 4.74 -20.44 -7.84
CA GLN A 221 3.93 -19.55 -8.67
C GLN A 221 2.97 -18.74 -7.81
N VAL A 222 2.77 -17.48 -8.18
CA VAL A 222 1.92 -16.51 -7.46
C VAL A 222 0.86 -15.97 -8.43
N PRO A 223 -0.44 -15.98 -8.05
CA PRO A 223 -1.47 -15.30 -8.84
C PRO A 223 -1.24 -13.78 -8.79
N TYR A 224 -1.26 -13.13 -9.95
CA TYR A 224 -0.94 -11.72 -10.09
C TYR A 224 -1.82 -11.06 -11.18
N ALA A 225 -2.30 -9.86 -10.91
CA ALA A 225 -3.05 -9.03 -11.85
C ALA A 225 -2.10 -8.41 -12.89
N VAL A 226 -2.04 -8.97 -14.10
CA VAL A 226 -1.10 -8.48 -15.14
C VAL A 226 -1.65 -7.31 -15.97
N TRP A 227 -2.93 -6.97 -15.84
CA TRP A 227 -3.51 -5.77 -16.46
C TRP A 227 -3.37 -4.56 -15.53
N ASP A 228 -2.97 -3.43 -16.11
CA ASP A 228 -2.85 -2.14 -15.43
C ASP A 228 -3.87 -1.16 -16.03
N PRO A 229 -4.83 -0.62 -15.25
CA PRO A 229 -5.79 0.37 -15.73
C PRO A 229 -5.15 1.69 -16.22
N ASP A 230 -3.92 2.01 -15.81
CA ASP A 230 -3.16 3.15 -16.33
C ASP A 230 -2.49 2.85 -17.69
N LYS A 231 -2.50 1.58 -18.13
CA LYS A 231 -2.06 1.11 -19.45
C LYS A 231 -3.15 0.22 -20.09
N PRO A 232 -4.31 0.79 -20.44
CA PRO A 232 -5.53 0.02 -20.69
C PRO A 232 -5.43 -1.00 -21.82
N GLU A 233 -4.51 -0.82 -22.79
CA GLU A 233 -4.31 -1.71 -23.94
C GLU A 233 -3.33 -2.87 -23.65
N GLU A 234 -2.51 -2.78 -22.60
CA GLU A 234 -1.52 -3.80 -22.26
C GLU A 234 -2.15 -4.88 -21.38
N ASN A 235 -2.06 -6.15 -21.78
CA ASN A 235 -2.63 -7.29 -21.06
C ASN A 235 -4.14 -7.17 -20.76
N SER A 236 -4.91 -6.44 -21.56
CA SER A 236 -6.36 -6.32 -21.38
C SER A 236 -7.10 -7.65 -21.54
N THR A 237 -8.24 -7.79 -20.84
CA THR A 237 -9.27 -8.79 -21.12
C THR A 237 -10.38 -8.19 -21.99
N ALA A 238 -11.34 -9.00 -22.41
CA ALA A 238 -12.55 -8.52 -23.08
C ALA A 238 -13.41 -7.57 -22.21
N PHE A 239 -13.17 -7.54 -20.89
CA PHE A 239 -13.93 -6.77 -19.92
C PHE A 239 -13.19 -5.53 -19.42
N SER A 240 -11.88 -5.40 -19.65
CA SER A 240 -11.06 -4.31 -19.10
C SER A 240 -11.59 -2.91 -19.42
N SER A 241 -12.16 -2.71 -20.60
CA SER A 241 -12.77 -1.41 -21.00
C SER A 241 -14.05 -1.06 -20.23
N LEU A 242 -14.66 -2.04 -19.56
CA LEU A 242 -15.82 -1.85 -18.68
C LEU A 242 -15.43 -1.39 -17.28
N SER A 243 -14.15 -1.55 -16.90
CA SER A 243 -13.65 -1.15 -15.60
C SER A 243 -13.83 0.35 -15.36
N ARG A 244 -14.15 0.74 -14.13
CA ARG A 244 -14.26 2.13 -13.70
C ARG A 244 -13.45 2.32 -12.42
N PRO A 245 -12.12 2.49 -12.54
CA PRO A 245 -11.25 2.66 -11.38
C PRO A 245 -11.61 3.89 -10.56
N ILE A 246 -11.65 3.73 -9.24
CA ILE A 246 -11.82 4.82 -8.28
C ILE A 246 -10.44 5.35 -7.91
N ARG A 247 -10.23 6.66 -8.03
CA ARG A 247 -8.97 7.30 -7.62
C ARG A 247 -9.16 8.12 -6.35
N VAL A 248 -8.31 7.87 -5.37
CA VAL A 248 -8.36 8.53 -4.06
C VAL A 248 -6.98 9.07 -3.72
N LYS A 249 -6.88 10.38 -3.56
CA LYS A 249 -5.71 11.00 -2.95
C LYS A 249 -5.98 11.24 -1.47
N LEU A 250 -5.06 10.82 -0.61
CA LEU A 250 -5.04 11.13 0.81
C LEU A 250 -3.98 12.20 1.10
N ASP A 251 -4.38 13.24 1.81
CA ASP A 251 -3.49 14.27 2.34
C ASP A 251 -3.24 14.04 3.85
N PRO A 252 -2.26 14.72 4.48
CA PRO A 252 -1.98 14.53 5.90
C PRO A 252 -3.21 14.70 6.79
N GLY A 253 -3.50 13.70 7.61
CA GLY A 253 -4.66 13.65 8.49
C GLY A 253 -5.86 12.88 7.91
N ASP A 254 -5.84 12.49 6.64
CA ASP A 254 -6.93 11.72 6.04
C ASP A 254 -6.84 10.22 6.38
N MET A 255 -8.01 9.58 6.42
CA MET A 255 -8.15 8.12 6.51
C MET A 255 -8.85 7.57 5.27
N LEU A 256 -8.47 6.36 4.84
CA LEU A 256 -9.18 5.55 3.85
C LEU A 256 -9.56 4.22 4.47
N TYR A 257 -10.85 3.91 4.51
CA TYR A 257 -11.30 2.54 4.67
C TYR A 257 -11.24 1.85 3.31
N LEU A 258 -10.38 0.83 3.22
CA LEU A 258 -10.22 -0.06 2.09
C LEU A 258 -10.82 -1.42 2.49
N PRO A 259 -12.02 -1.77 2.00
CA PRO A 259 -12.69 -3.01 2.39
C PRO A 259 -11.93 -4.24 1.91
N ALA A 260 -12.16 -5.37 2.57
CA ALA A 260 -11.60 -6.64 2.11
C ALA A 260 -11.94 -6.93 0.64
N CYS A 261 -10.97 -7.49 -0.09
CA CYS A 261 -11.00 -7.90 -1.50
C CYS A 261 -11.05 -6.78 -2.56
N TRP A 262 -11.00 -5.50 -2.16
CA TRP A 262 -10.81 -4.37 -3.09
C TRP A 262 -9.37 -4.27 -3.59
#